data_AF-A0AAU9D072-F1
#
_entry.id   AF-A0AAU9D072-F1
#
_cell.length_a   1.000
_cell.length_b   1.000
_cell.length_c   1.000
_cell.angle_alpha   90.00
_cell.angle_beta   90.00
_cell.angle_gamma   90.00
#
_symmetry.space_group_name_H-M   'P 1'
#
loop_
_entity.id
_entity.type
_entity.pdbx_description
1 polymer ?
#
loop_
_entity_poly.entity_id
_entity_poly.type
_entity_poly.pdbx_seq_one_letter_code
_entity_poly.pdbx_strand_id
1 'polypeptide(L)'
;MGLLGKFFDVAERHIKPISITVAGFCAVFCLVPFLPRNFIWDYREGIYLLKLLSPYVNLEGFGMKFFIYKDFEDVFGHNTLEIAFCILAVLGVVLFLKTDRKETRLLRFMYSIIFTVKAFALLGSLVIEIKTGFSNISLLTVLVIIAYAVWILVAFAGLKAITKSESPAKEVAQSAKVSRWQRLFHHIVDFFLSYLLFSYLIFNIWGDFFRDVASSSFGEPTALTLLAFACRFLYGVFCEAFLSATPAMILAGATIQDKNGNRPDFITIVGRTIFRFTPLEPVIYLLTGYLPHDKWTETAVVKVKGAGVRSRKYLLLFPLLIVFIGGPVLSLKAYNDYKSEQRWEREQMAEDKLLWHNFEKLDKNSVLVFNLVSGYDGYKYVKVEGVDGDNLELTPITYDGYSEPSGRKLAEIYNQMVEEGLYNLIPASKKALRKCVVKYGKNVPGQRVLMDEKMYRIKNIIRINEPKIELAGSVSRSTSGEVNIGIESTGQDCTLTKIELLEGKLDISTETPLALLAGEYSSYGFDLDLKNYTLGSDFKIRLTVETDKGEKYSFLLIGEDSRHTISPEF
;
A
#
# COMPACT_ATOMS: atom_id res chain seq x y z
N MET A 1 36.19 16.38 25.27
CA MET A 1 35.14 16.62 26.29
C MET A 1 34.61 18.06 26.32
N GLY A 2 35.45 19.11 26.17
CA GLY A 2 35.01 20.51 26.34
C GLY A 2 33.91 21.01 25.39
N LEU A 3 33.94 20.65 24.09
CA LEU A 3 32.93 21.07 23.11
C LEU A 3 31.54 20.45 23.37
N LEU A 4 31.50 19.16 23.69
CA LEU A 4 30.26 18.46 24.07
C LEU A 4 29.66 19.05 25.34
N GLY A 5 30.49 19.38 26.34
CA GLY A 5 30.04 20.08 27.55
C GLY A 5 29.32 21.39 27.23
N LYS A 6 29.98 22.28 26.45
CA LYS A 6 29.39 23.55 26.02
C LYS A 6 28.08 23.36 25.24
N PHE A 7 28.00 22.35 24.37
CA PHE A 7 26.78 22.05 23.63
C PHE A 7 25.61 21.68 24.57
N PHE A 8 25.85 20.85 25.58
CA PHE A 8 24.81 20.49 26.55
C PHE A 8 24.35 21.70 27.40
N ASP A 9 25.27 22.58 27.78
CA ASP A 9 24.93 23.80 28.53
C ASP A 9 24.09 24.78 27.69
N VAL A 10 24.32 24.82 26.38
CA VAL A 10 23.49 25.58 25.44
C VAL A 10 22.11 24.91 25.28
N ALA A 11 22.07 23.59 25.06
CA ALA A 11 20.81 22.86 24.94
C ALA A 11 19.91 23.01 26.17
N GLU A 12 20.50 23.06 27.37
CA GLU A 12 19.78 23.30 28.63
C GLU A 12 19.09 24.67 28.66
N ARG A 13 19.81 25.73 28.25
CA ARG A 13 19.24 27.10 28.17
C ARG A 13 18.17 27.21 27.08
N HIS A 14 18.28 26.41 26.03
CA HIS A 14 17.43 26.47 24.85
C HIS A 14 16.47 25.28 24.72
N ILE A 15 16.15 24.58 25.81
CA ILE A 15 15.28 23.40 25.75
C ILE A 15 13.88 23.72 25.21
N LYS A 16 13.30 24.86 25.60
CA LYS A 16 11.99 25.31 25.12
C LYS A 16 12.01 25.56 23.61
N PRO A 17 12.90 26.40 23.05
CA PRO A 17 12.94 26.59 21.59
C PRO A 17 13.29 25.30 20.85
N ILE A 18 14.21 24.45 21.35
CA ILE A 18 14.53 23.16 20.72
C ILE A 18 13.28 22.27 20.64
N SER A 19 12.53 22.12 21.73
CA SER A 19 11.32 21.30 21.72
C SER A 19 10.22 21.87 20.83
N ILE A 20 10.04 23.20 20.80
CA ILE A 20 9.12 23.87 19.87
C ILE A 20 9.54 23.61 18.42
N THR A 21 10.83 23.73 18.10
CA THR A 21 11.36 23.46 16.76
C THR A 21 11.11 22.01 16.34
N VAL A 22 11.37 21.03 17.23
CA VAL A 22 11.11 19.62 16.95
C VAL A 22 9.63 19.37 16.69
N ALA A 23 8.72 19.91 17.52
CA ALA A 23 7.28 19.80 17.28
C ALA A 23 6.84 20.54 16.01
N GLY A 24 7.45 21.67 15.67
CA GLY A 24 7.22 22.40 14.42
C GLY A 24 7.58 21.55 13.20
N PHE A 25 8.75 20.91 13.21
CA PHE A 25 9.12 19.95 12.17
C PHE A 25 8.15 18.77 12.09
N CYS A 26 7.77 18.17 13.22
CA CYS A 26 6.76 17.10 13.24
C CYS A 26 5.41 17.56 12.67
N ALA A 27 4.97 18.78 12.99
CA ALA A 27 3.69 19.33 12.55
C ALA A 27 3.70 19.62 11.04
N VAL A 28 4.75 20.27 10.53
CA VAL A 28 4.93 20.48 9.09
C VAL A 28 4.95 19.14 8.36
N PHE A 29 5.63 18.15 8.92
CA PHE A 29 5.71 16.83 8.32
C PHE A 29 4.38 16.08 8.28
N CYS A 30 3.53 16.24 9.31
CA CYS A 30 2.14 15.74 9.29
C CYS A 30 1.32 16.30 8.13
N LEU A 31 1.68 17.47 7.60
CA LEU A 31 0.96 18.13 6.51
C LEU A 31 1.43 17.67 5.12
N VAL A 32 2.64 17.10 5.00
CA VAL A 32 3.19 16.63 3.72
C VAL A 32 2.25 15.63 3.00
N PRO A 33 1.62 14.65 3.67
CA PRO A 33 0.65 13.75 3.04
C PRO A 33 -0.59 14.43 2.47
N PHE A 34 -0.89 15.67 2.89
CA PHE A 34 -2.05 16.42 2.44
C PHE A 34 -1.71 17.42 1.33
N LEU A 35 -0.46 17.47 0.86
CA LEU A 35 -0.08 18.32 -0.27
C LEU A 35 -0.66 17.76 -1.58
N PRO A 36 -1.05 18.63 -2.54
CA PRO A 36 -1.55 18.17 -3.84
C PRO A 36 -0.56 17.26 -4.57
N ARG A 37 -1.08 16.26 -5.30
CA ARG A 37 -0.28 15.26 -6.03
C ARG A 37 0.82 15.88 -6.90
N ASN A 38 0.46 16.87 -7.71
CA ASN A 38 1.40 17.50 -8.64
C ASN A 38 2.55 18.18 -7.89
N PHE A 39 2.26 18.80 -6.74
CA PHE A 39 3.28 19.41 -5.89
C PHE A 39 4.26 18.35 -5.35
N ILE A 40 3.76 17.22 -4.86
CA ILE A 40 4.63 16.17 -4.30
C ILE A 40 5.58 15.61 -5.35
N TRP A 41 5.08 15.43 -6.58
CA TRP A 41 5.88 14.94 -7.70
C TRP A 41 6.95 15.95 -8.14
N ASP A 42 6.56 17.22 -8.35
CA ASP A 42 7.47 18.28 -8.78
C ASP A 42 8.59 18.54 -7.76
N TYR A 43 8.32 18.31 -6.47
CA TYR A 43 9.25 18.55 -5.37
C TYR A 43 9.75 17.27 -4.70
N ARG A 44 9.73 16.12 -5.39
CA ARG A 44 10.09 14.81 -4.83
C ARG A 44 11.42 14.81 -4.05
N GLU A 45 12.48 15.34 -4.65
CA GLU A 45 13.80 15.44 -4.00
C GLU A 45 13.79 16.37 -2.79
N GLY A 46 13.09 17.51 -2.89
CA GLY A 46 12.91 18.43 -1.78
C GLY A 46 12.16 17.80 -0.61
N ILE A 47 11.14 16.99 -0.89
CA ILE A 47 10.37 16.24 0.12
C ILE A 47 11.23 15.14 0.74
N TYR A 48 12.09 14.46 -0.03
CA TYR A 48 13.07 13.53 0.54
C TYR A 48 14.05 14.24 1.48
N LEU A 49 14.58 15.41 1.09
CA LEU A 49 15.43 16.21 1.96
C LEU A 49 14.67 16.65 3.24
N LEU A 50 13.40 17.05 3.12
CA LEU A 50 12.54 17.35 4.27
C LEU A 50 12.30 16.12 5.16
N LYS A 51 12.18 14.91 4.58
CA LYS A 51 12.11 13.64 5.32
C LYS A 51 13.38 13.40 6.13
N LEU A 52 14.56 13.69 5.57
CA LEU A 52 15.83 13.59 6.30
C LEU A 52 15.91 14.57 7.48
N LEU A 53 15.30 15.75 7.32
CA LEU A 53 15.15 16.73 8.38
C LEU A 53 14.06 16.37 9.38
N SER A 54 13.31 15.29 9.19
CA SER A 54 12.27 14.85 10.13
C SER A 54 12.82 13.81 11.13
N PRO A 55 12.19 13.68 12.30
CA PRO A 55 12.46 12.59 13.24
C PRO A 55 12.07 11.19 12.72
N TYR A 56 11.76 11.04 11.42
CA TYR A 56 11.35 9.84 10.69
C TYR A 56 11.58 8.53 11.44
N VAL A 57 10.48 7.90 11.86
CA VAL A 57 10.45 6.56 12.44
C VAL A 57 10.12 5.61 11.28
N ASN A 58 11.13 5.04 10.61
CA ASN A 58 10.88 4.13 9.49
C ASN A 58 10.35 2.80 10.01
N LEU A 59 9.08 2.49 9.75
CA LEU A 59 8.40 1.25 10.16
C LEU A 59 8.06 0.32 8.99
N GLU A 60 8.63 0.59 7.81
CA GLU A 60 8.32 -0.12 6.57
C GLU A 60 8.81 -1.58 6.58
N GLY A 61 9.83 -1.89 7.38
CA GLY A 61 10.49 -3.20 7.35
C GLY A 61 9.63 -4.38 7.80
N PHE A 62 8.44 -4.15 8.38
CA PHE A 62 7.48 -5.22 8.67
C PHE A 62 6.71 -5.71 7.45
N GLY A 63 6.86 -5.08 6.28
CA GLY A 63 6.11 -5.45 5.07
C GLY A 63 4.59 -5.32 5.22
N MET A 64 4.12 -4.81 6.36
CA MET A 64 2.72 -4.59 6.64
C MET A 64 2.25 -3.38 5.84
N LYS A 65 1.90 -3.64 4.58
CA LYS A 65 1.24 -2.70 3.67
C LYS A 65 0.00 -2.04 4.31
N PHE A 66 -0.52 -2.62 5.39
CA PHE A 66 -1.60 -2.05 6.21
C PHE A 66 -1.32 -0.62 6.71
N PHE A 67 -0.09 -0.31 7.17
CA PHE A 67 0.23 1.01 7.70
C PHE A 67 0.77 1.98 6.65
N ILE A 68 1.18 1.43 5.50
CA ILE A 68 1.67 2.20 4.36
C ILE A 68 0.48 2.53 3.50
N TYR A 69 0.04 3.78 3.58
CA TYR A 69 -0.88 4.33 2.62
C TYR A 69 -0.18 4.45 1.27
N LYS A 70 -0.39 3.45 0.41
CA LYS A 70 -0.09 3.50 -1.01
C LYS A 70 -1.34 3.96 -1.74
N ASP A 71 -1.54 5.25 -1.79
CA ASP A 71 -2.51 5.83 -2.71
C ASP A 71 -1.74 6.75 -3.64
N PHE A 72 -2.13 6.71 -4.90
CA PHE A 72 -1.43 7.33 -6.03
C PHE A 72 -0.06 6.70 -6.34
N GLU A 73 -0.08 5.68 -7.20
CA GLU A 73 1.06 5.16 -7.98
C GLU A 73 2.44 5.30 -7.29
N ASP A 74 2.70 4.43 -6.30
CA ASP A 74 3.99 4.02 -5.72
C ASP A 74 5.03 5.06 -5.23
N VAL A 75 4.88 6.36 -5.46
CA VAL A 75 6.00 7.28 -5.27
C VAL A 75 6.20 7.76 -3.84
N PHE A 76 5.13 7.86 -3.04
CA PHE A 76 5.25 8.18 -1.61
C PHE A 76 4.23 7.43 -0.76
N GLY A 77 4.60 6.23 -0.32
CA GLY A 77 3.89 5.57 0.77
C GLY A 77 3.91 6.45 2.02
N HIS A 78 2.75 6.86 2.54
CA HIS A 78 2.68 7.57 3.82
C HIS A 78 2.45 6.57 4.95
N ASN A 79 3.31 6.60 5.96
CA ASN A 79 3.18 5.72 7.09
C ASN A 79 2.26 6.34 8.15
N THR A 80 1.06 5.80 8.32
CA THR A 80 0.08 6.31 9.30
C THR A 80 0.61 6.30 10.74
N LEU A 81 1.50 5.36 11.07
CA LEU A 81 2.18 5.32 12.37
C LEU A 81 3.11 6.53 12.57
N GLU A 82 3.75 7.01 11.51
CA GLU A 82 4.61 8.19 11.57
C GLU A 82 3.81 9.44 11.92
N ILE A 83 2.67 9.64 11.26
CA ILE A 83 1.74 10.74 11.56
C ILE A 83 1.32 10.65 13.03
N ALA A 84 1.02 9.45 13.53
CA ALA A 84 0.65 9.22 14.91
C ALA A 84 1.77 9.62 15.90
N PHE A 85 3.04 9.27 15.63
CA PHE A 85 4.18 9.71 16.43
C PHE A 85 4.42 11.22 16.36
N CYS A 86 4.19 11.85 15.20
CA CYS A 86 4.30 13.30 15.07
C CYS A 86 3.20 14.02 15.88
N ILE A 87 1.97 13.52 15.88
CA ILE A 87 0.89 14.01 16.74
C ILE A 87 1.29 13.87 18.22
N LEU A 88 1.87 12.73 18.62
CA LEU A 88 2.38 12.56 20.00
C LEU A 88 3.48 13.56 20.36
N ALA A 89 4.38 13.90 19.42
CA ALA A 89 5.40 14.92 19.62
C ALA A 89 4.78 16.30 19.88
N VAL A 90 3.82 16.70 19.05
CA VAL A 90 3.09 17.97 19.19
C VAL A 90 2.34 17.99 20.52
N LEU A 91 1.60 16.93 20.86
CA LEU A 91 0.91 16.79 22.15
C LEU A 91 1.88 16.86 23.33
N GLY A 92 3.07 16.25 23.21
CA GLY A 92 4.13 16.29 24.20
C GLY A 92 4.59 17.72 24.49
N VAL A 93 4.81 18.51 23.45
CA VAL A 93 5.18 19.93 23.59
C VAL A 93 4.03 20.77 24.15
N VAL A 94 2.80 20.55 23.69
CA VAL A 94 1.62 21.26 24.24
C VAL A 94 1.45 20.97 25.72
N LEU A 95 1.57 19.72 26.16
CA LEU A 95 1.51 19.35 27.57
C LEU A 95 2.66 19.96 28.38
N PHE A 96 3.88 19.91 27.84
CA PHE A 96 5.05 20.53 28.47
C PHE A 96 4.86 22.04 28.68
N LEU A 97 4.35 22.75 27.67
CA LEU A 97 4.10 24.19 27.75
C LEU A 97 2.93 24.53 28.69
N LYS A 98 1.79 23.82 28.59
CA LYS A 98 0.58 24.08 29.40
C LYS A 98 0.74 23.76 30.88
N THR A 99 1.71 22.91 31.24
CA THR A 99 1.96 22.49 32.63
C THR A 99 3.13 23.23 33.27
N ASP A 100 3.55 24.37 32.71
CA ASP A 100 4.74 25.12 33.15
C ASP A 100 5.97 24.22 33.27
N ARG A 101 6.18 23.35 32.27
CA ARG A 101 7.30 22.41 32.18
C ARG A 101 7.32 21.31 33.23
N LYS A 102 6.26 21.15 34.02
CA LYS A 102 6.15 20.08 35.02
C LYS A 102 5.99 18.73 34.34
N GLU A 103 5.25 18.67 33.24
CA GLU A 103 4.96 17.41 32.55
C GLU A 103 5.91 17.18 31.36
N THR A 104 6.86 16.28 31.57
CA THR A 104 7.98 16.03 30.65
C THR A 104 7.93 14.65 29.99
N ARG A 105 7.11 13.72 30.49
CA ARG A 105 7.22 12.29 30.15
C ARG A 105 6.96 12.00 28.69
N LEU A 106 5.93 12.60 28.09
CA LEU A 106 5.62 12.38 26.67
C LEU A 106 6.74 12.93 25.78
N LEU A 107 7.32 14.07 26.15
CA LEU A 107 8.45 14.65 25.41
C LEU A 107 9.71 13.78 25.54
N ARG A 108 10.03 13.28 26.74
CA ARG A 108 11.13 12.33 26.95
C ARG A 108 10.90 11.02 26.20
N PHE A 109 9.66 10.52 26.20
CA PHE A 109 9.28 9.36 25.41
C PHE A 109 9.61 9.60 23.93
N MET A 110 9.14 10.71 23.36
CA MET A 110 9.39 11.03 21.96
C MET A 110 10.89 11.18 21.65
N TYR A 111 11.65 11.89 22.48
CA TYR A 111 13.11 11.97 22.28
C TYR A 111 13.80 10.61 22.42
N SER A 112 13.34 9.73 23.31
CA SER A 112 13.88 8.37 23.41
C SER A 112 13.62 7.53 22.16
N ILE A 113 12.43 7.67 21.55
CA ILE A 113 12.12 7.02 20.28
C ILE A 113 13.04 7.56 19.17
N ILE A 114 13.11 8.88 19.01
CA ILE A 114 13.93 9.52 17.97
C ILE A 114 15.40 9.11 18.11
N PHE A 115 15.93 9.18 19.33
CA PHE A 115 17.30 8.77 19.64
C PHE A 115 17.56 7.32 19.21
N THR A 116 16.69 6.40 19.63
CA THR A 116 16.84 4.97 19.33
C THR A 116 16.71 4.68 17.84
N VAL A 117 15.69 5.21 17.15
CA VAL A 117 15.54 5.02 15.70
C VAL A 117 16.76 5.52 14.95
N LYS A 118 17.20 6.75 15.22
CA LYS A 118 18.28 7.37 14.44
C LYS A 118 19.62 6.72 14.72
N ALA A 119 19.85 6.24 15.94
CA ALA A 119 21.03 5.43 16.27
C ALA A 119 21.07 4.14 15.45
N PHE A 120 19.94 3.41 15.37
CA PHE A 120 19.89 2.18 14.58
C PHE A 120 19.88 2.44 13.07
N ALA A 121 19.22 3.49 12.59
CA ALA A 121 19.28 3.88 11.18
C ALA A 121 20.71 4.24 10.76
N LEU A 122 21.44 4.99 11.60
CA LEU A 122 22.85 5.31 11.39
C LEU A 122 23.71 4.05 11.34
N LEU A 123 23.58 3.16 12.33
CA LEU A 123 24.28 1.89 12.35
C LEU A 123 23.99 1.09 11.08
N GLY A 124 22.73 1.06 10.66
CA GLY A 124 22.32 0.30 9.50
C GLY A 124 22.86 0.83 8.19
N SER A 125 22.80 2.15 7.99
CA SER A 125 23.44 2.80 6.83
C SER A 125 24.93 2.51 6.80
N LEU A 126 25.64 2.60 7.93
CA LEU A 126 27.07 2.29 7.96
C LEU A 126 27.37 0.84 7.59
N VAL A 127 26.57 -0.13 8.06
CA VAL A 127 26.75 -1.54 7.70
C VAL A 127 26.50 -1.78 6.21
N ILE A 128 25.49 -1.13 5.62
CA ILE A 128 25.22 -1.22 4.18
C ILE A 128 26.43 -0.71 3.40
N GLU A 129 26.95 0.48 3.73
CA GLU A 129 28.11 1.05 3.02
C GLU A 129 29.37 0.18 3.17
N ILE A 130 29.58 -0.46 4.32
CA ILE A 130 30.67 -1.43 4.51
C ILE A 130 30.50 -2.64 3.59
N LYS A 131 29.27 -3.14 3.41
CA LYS A 131 28.97 -4.28 2.53
C LYS A 131 29.10 -3.94 1.04
N THR A 132 28.63 -2.77 0.63
CA THR A 132 28.63 -2.33 -0.79
C THR A 132 29.95 -1.71 -1.23
N GLY A 133 30.80 -1.33 -0.26
CA GLY A 133 32.05 -0.62 -0.50
C GLY A 133 31.85 0.89 -0.61
N PHE A 134 32.80 1.64 -0.04
CA PHE A 134 32.75 3.12 0.03
C PHE A 134 32.94 3.84 -1.32
N SER A 135 33.26 3.12 -2.40
CA SER A 135 33.56 3.73 -3.70
C SER A 135 32.35 4.38 -4.39
N ASN A 136 31.13 4.02 -4.00
CA ASN A 136 29.89 4.49 -4.63
C ASN A 136 29.00 5.33 -3.69
N ILE A 137 29.57 5.91 -2.64
CA ILE A 137 28.79 6.72 -1.70
C ILE A 137 28.38 8.03 -2.38
N SER A 138 27.08 8.16 -2.65
CA SER A 138 26.50 9.40 -3.15
C SER A 138 26.59 10.51 -2.09
N LEU A 139 26.67 11.78 -2.53
CA LEU A 139 26.58 12.93 -1.63
C LEU A 139 25.30 12.89 -0.77
N LEU A 140 24.19 12.43 -1.35
CA LEU A 140 22.92 12.28 -0.65
C LEU A 140 23.06 11.30 0.53
N THR A 141 23.71 10.16 0.34
CA THR A 141 24.00 9.18 1.40
C THR A 141 24.80 9.81 2.54
N VAL A 142 25.84 10.59 2.24
CA VAL A 142 26.63 11.30 3.26
C VAL A 142 25.75 12.27 4.05
N LEU A 143 24.91 13.05 3.37
CA LEU A 143 23.98 13.97 4.00
C LEU A 143 22.98 13.25 4.91
N VAL A 144 22.49 12.07 4.51
CA VAL A 144 21.62 11.21 5.33
C VAL A 144 22.33 10.79 6.63
N ILE A 145 23.56 10.29 6.53
CA ILE A 145 24.37 9.85 7.68
C ILE A 145 24.61 11.01 8.66
N ILE A 146 24.95 12.20 8.13
CA ILE A 146 25.12 13.42 8.93
C ILE A 146 23.81 13.81 9.61
N ALA A 147 22.69 13.80 8.88
CA ALA A 147 21.38 14.12 9.43
C ALA A 147 21.00 13.18 10.58
N TYR A 148 21.25 11.87 10.45
CA TYR A 148 21.03 10.91 11.54
C TYR A 148 21.90 11.23 12.77
N ALA A 149 23.19 11.50 12.58
CA ALA A 149 24.08 11.87 13.67
C ALA A 149 23.61 13.15 14.40
N VAL A 150 23.19 14.17 13.66
CA VAL A 150 22.63 15.42 14.23
C VAL A 150 21.39 15.12 15.05
N TRP A 151 20.46 14.31 14.54
CA TRP A 151 19.25 13.96 15.27
C TRP A 151 19.52 13.14 16.54
N ILE A 152 20.49 12.24 16.52
CA ILE A 152 20.94 11.51 17.72
C ILE A 152 21.41 12.51 18.79
N LEU A 153 22.25 13.47 18.41
CA LEU A 153 22.78 14.49 19.33
C LEU A 153 21.67 15.40 19.89
N VAL A 154 20.77 15.87 19.04
CA VAL A 154 19.63 16.71 19.45
C VAL A 154 18.71 15.96 20.41
N ALA A 155 18.34 14.71 20.08
CA ALA A 155 17.45 13.92 20.90
C ALA A 155 18.09 13.56 22.25
N PHE A 156 19.36 13.18 22.25
CA PHE A 156 20.10 12.89 23.48
C PHE A 156 20.29 14.14 24.36
N ALA A 157 20.60 15.29 23.77
CA ALA A 157 20.69 16.55 24.50
C ALA A 157 19.34 16.96 25.09
N GLY A 158 18.24 16.80 24.34
CA GLY A 158 16.88 17.02 24.82
C GLY A 158 16.57 16.14 26.04
N LEU A 159 16.84 14.83 25.96
CA LEU A 159 16.67 13.89 27.07
C LEU A 159 17.44 14.31 28.32
N LYS A 160 18.72 14.68 28.16
CA LYS A 160 19.59 15.08 29.27
C LYS A 160 19.14 16.39 29.90
N ALA A 161 18.81 17.39 29.09
CA ALA A 161 18.36 18.69 29.56
C ALA A 161 17.03 18.58 30.34
N ILE A 162 16.08 17.78 29.86
CA ILE A 162 14.83 17.53 30.58
C ILE A 162 15.11 16.82 31.91
N THR A 163 15.91 15.75 31.89
CA THR A 163 16.18 14.93 33.10
C THR A 163 16.91 15.73 34.17
N LYS A 164 17.88 16.58 33.80
CA LYS A 164 18.61 17.44 34.74
C LYS A 164 17.69 18.47 35.40
N SER A 165 16.72 19.03 34.68
CA SER A 165 15.77 20.00 35.22
C SER A 165 14.88 19.44 36.35
N GLU A 166 14.71 18.12 36.41
CA GLU A 166 13.96 17.44 37.47
C GLU A 166 14.81 17.19 38.74
N SER A 167 16.14 17.30 38.63
CA SER A 167 17.11 16.77 39.59
C SER A 167 17.48 17.61 40.81
N PRO A 168 17.14 18.90 41.00
CA PRO A 168 17.65 19.62 42.19
C PRO A 168 16.76 19.55 43.45
N ALA A 169 15.59 18.89 43.44
CA ALA A 169 14.65 18.96 44.57
C ALA A 169 14.02 17.63 45.05
N LYS A 170 14.55 16.47 44.64
CA LYS A 170 14.05 15.17 45.12
C LYS A 170 15.21 14.35 45.63
N GLU A 171 15.46 14.50 46.94
CA GLU A 171 15.99 13.43 47.76
C GLU A 171 15.35 12.09 47.35
N VAL A 172 16.16 11.04 47.51
CA VAL A 172 15.91 9.61 47.33
C VAL A 172 14.83 9.10 48.32
N ALA A 173 13.74 9.87 48.47
CA ALA A 173 12.60 9.58 49.32
C ALA A 173 11.84 8.40 48.72
N GLN A 174 12.17 7.20 49.22
CA GLN A 174 11.41 5.96 49.13
C GLN A 174 10.63 5.82 47.82
N SER A 175 11.34 5.45 46.76
CA SER A 175 10.75 5.27 45.45
C SER A 175 9.74 4.12 45.51
N ALA A 176 8.44 4.46 45.38
CA ALA A 176 7.38 3.48 45.47
C ALA A 176 7.53 2.42 44.36
N LYS A 177 7.37 1.15 44.73
CA LYS A 177 7.39 0.03 43.79
C LYS A 177 6.33 0.24 42.70
N VAL A 178 6.72 0.02 41.45
CA VAL A 178 5.82 0.13 40.31
C VAL A 178 4.70 -0.91 40.40
N SER A 179 3.47 -0.52 40.05
CA SER A 179 2.30 -1.42 40.08
C SER A 179 2.40 -2.55 39.05
N ARG A 180 1.72 -3.67 39.29
CA ARG A 180 1.74 -4.85 38.40
C ARG A 180 1.31 -4.51 36.97
N TRP A 181 0.20 -3.80 36.83
CA TRP A 181 -0.33 -3.34 35.54
C TRP A 181 0.62 -2.42 34.77
N GLN A 182 1.37 -1.57 35.49
CA GLN A 182 2.33 -0.69 34.86
C GLN A 182 3.54 -1.47 34.30
N ARG A 183 3.97 -2.57 34.93
CA ARG A 183 5.00 -3.45 34.33
C ARG A 183 4.49 -4.21 33.12
N LEU A 184 3.25 -4.73 33.18
CA LEU A 184 2.62 -5.36 32.01
C LEU A 184 2.56 -4.36 30.85
N PHE A 185 2.15 -3.12 31.14
CA PHE A 185 2.17 -2.02 30.18
C PHE A 185 3.56 -1.79 29.58
N HIS A 186 4.61 -1.72 30.41
CA HIS A 186 5.98 -1.60 29.88
C HIS A 186 6.30 -2.75 28.93
N HIS A 187 6.00 -4.00 29.30
CA HIS A 187 6.29 -5.16 28.47
C HIS A 187 5.56 -5.11 27.12
N ILE A 188 4.27 -4.76 27.11
CA ILE A 188 3.46 -4.68 25.88
C ILE A 188 4.01 -3.57 24.97
N VAL A 189 4.21 -2.37 25.50
CA VAL A 189 4.68 -1.23 24.70
C VAL A 189 6.09 -1.47 24.20
N ASP A 190 7.01 -1.93 25.05
CA ASP A 190 8.38 -2.25 24.65
C ASP A 190 8.45 -3.41 23.65
N PHE A 191 7.54 -4.39 23.72
CA PHE A 191 7.42 -5.43 22.71
C PHE A 191 7.15 -4.80 21.35
N PHE A 192 6.05 -4.04 21.21
CA PHE A 192 5.71 -3.38 19.95
C PHE A 192 6.82 -2.44 19.47
N LEU A 193 7.37 -1.60 20.35
CA LEU A 193 8.45 -0.67 20.01
C LEU A 193 9.72 -1.40 19.56
N SER A 194 10.11 -2.50 20.20
CA SER A 194 11.33 -3.22 19.81
C SER A 194 11.29 -3.71 18.37
N TYR A 195 10.15 -4.22 17.90
CA TYR A 195 10.00 -4.60 16.50
C TYR A 195 9.92 -3.39 15.59
N LEU A 196 9.04 -2.45 15.95
CA LEU A 196 8.77 -1.23 15.21
C LEU A 196 10.09 -0.50 14.89
N LEU A 197 10.91 -0.21 15.90
CA LEU A 197 12.16 0.54 15.76
C LEU A 197 13.28 -0.25 15.04
N PHE A 198 13.25 -1.59 15.06
CA PHE A 198 14.26 -2.42 14.39
C PHE A 198 13.89 -2.81 12.96
N SER A 199 12.65 -2.58 12.54
CA SER A 199 12.16 -2.94 11.22
C SER A 199 13.11 -2.56 10.07
N TYR A 200 13.70 -1.36 10.11
CA TYR A 200 14.69 -0.91 9.13
C TYR A 200 15.96 -1.79 9.10
N LEU A 201 16.50 -2.16 10.27
CA LEU A 201 17.68 -3.03 10.38
C LEU A 201 17.38 -4.44 9.87
N ILE A 202 16.20 -4.96 10.21
CA ILE A 202 15.72 -6.28 9.77
C ILE A 202 15.71 -6.31 8.25
N PHE A 203 15.04 -5.33 7.62
CA PHE A 203 14.85 -5.31 6.18
C PHE A 203 16.17 -5.16 5.41
N ASN A 204 17.02 -4.21 5.81
CA ASN A 204 18.18 -3.84 5.00
C ASN A 204 19.45 -4.63 5.30
N ILE A 205 19.60 -5.20 6.50
CA ILE A 205 20.87 -5.82 6.90
C ILE A 205 20.71 -7.31 7.17
N TRP A 206 19.64 -7.69 7.87
CA TRP A 206 19.44 -9.06 8.35
C TRP A 206 18.44 -9.83 7.47
N GLY A 207 17.84 -9.18 6.46
CA GLY A 207 16.82 -9.77 5.62
C GLY A 207 17.32 -11.01 4.89
N ASP A 208 18.53 -10.95 4.36
CA ASP A 208 19.18 -12.09 3.70
C ASP A 208 19.49 -13.20 4.70
N PHE A 209 20.08 -12.85 5.85
CA PHE A 209 20.37 -13.83 6.91
C PHE A 209 19.10 -14.57 7.38
N PHE A 210 18.01 -13.85 7.65
CA PHE A 210 16.77 -14.50 8.08
C PHE A 210 16.09 -15.28 6.96
N ARG A 211 16.24 -14.86 5.69
CA ARG A 211 15.78 -15.64 4.54
C ARG A 211 16.55 -16.95 4.42
N ASP A 212 17.87 -16.90 4.61
CA ASP A 212 18.72 -18.08 4.59
C ASP A 212 18.33 -19.04 5.71
N VAL A 213 18.19 -18.56 6.96
CA VAL A 213 17.72 -19.37 8.09
C VAL A 213 16.32 -19.93 7.84
N ALA A 214 15.39 -19.14 7.30
CA ALA A 214 14.04 -19.59 6.99
C ALA A 214 14.01 -20.68 5.90
N SER A 215 14.92 -20.60 4.93
CA SER A 215 15.08 -21.58 3.85
C SER A 215 15.88 -22.83 4.28
N SER A 216 16.57 -22.77 5.42
CA SER A 216 17.34 -23.88 5.97
C SER A 216 16.47 -24.93 6.66
N SER A 217 17.09 -26.03 7.11
CA SER A 217 16.41 -27.11 7.87
C SER A 217 15.78 -26.64 9.19
N PHE A 218 16.11 -25.44 9.68
CA PHE A 218 15.49 -24.87 10.88
C PHE A 218 14.09 -24.26 10.62
N GLY A 219 13.78 -23.94 9.36
CA GLY A 219 12.49 -23.41 8.94
C GLY A 219 12.17 -21.98 9.41
N GLU A 220 11.06 -21.46 8.89
CA GLU A 220 10.55 -20.12 9.15
C GLU A 220 10.31 -19.80 10.65
N PRO A 221 9.72 -20.69 11.48
CA PRO A 221 9.45 -20.38 12.90
C PRO A 221 10.73 -20.06 13.70
N THR A 222 11.83 -20.75 13.38
CA THR A 222 13.11 -20.54 14.04
C THR A 222 13.70 -19.18 13.64
N ALA A 223 13.64 -18.83 12.35
CA ALA A 223 14.06 -17.52 11.85
C ALA A 223 13.29 -16.38 12.55
N LEU A 224 11.96 -16.50 12.66
CA LEU A 224 11.11 -15.52 13.34
C LEU A 224 11.42 -15.42 14.84
N THR A 225 11.72 -16.54 15.50
CA THR A 225 12.08 -16.56 16.93
C THR A 225 13.43 -15.90 17.19
N LEU A 226 14.45 -16.19 16.37
CA LEU A 226 15.76 -15.54 16.45
C LEU A 226 15.65 -14.05 16.16
N LEU A 227 14.81 -13.68 15.20
CA LEU A 227 14.54 -12.29 14.86
C LEU A 227 13.90 -11.55 16.04
N ALA A 228 12.86 -12.14 16.63
CA ALA A 228 12.20 -11.64 17.82
C ALA A 228 13.18 -11.45 18.99
N PHE A 229 14.05 -12.43 19.21
CA PHE A 229 15.09 -12.37 20.22
C PHE A 229 16.05 -11.21 19.97
N ALA A 230 16.62 -11.12 18.76
CA ALA A 230 17.60 -10.10 18.40
C ALA A 230 17.05 -8.68 18.56
N CYS A 231 15.83 -8.41 18.06
CA CYS A 231 15.22 -7.09 18.15
C CYS A 231 14.99 -6.68 19.60
N ARG A 232 14.40 -7.57 20.41
CA ARG A 232 14.13 -7.29 21.82
C ARG A 232 15.40 -7.14 22.64
N PHE A 233 16.43 -7.94 22.33
CA PHE A 233 17.70 -7.92 23.04
C PHE A 233 18.45 -6.61 22.77
N LEU A 234 18.64 -6.27 21.49
CA LEU A 234 19.32 -5.04 21.09
C LEU A 234 18.56 -3.80 21.57
N TYR A 235 17.23 -3.79 21.45
CA TYR A 235 16.39 -2.71 21.98
C TYR A 235 16.56 -2.52 23.49
N GLY A 236 16.44 -3.61 24.26
CA GLY A 236 16.50 -3.58 25.72
C GLY A 236 17.86 -3.13 26.23
N VAL A 237 18.94 -3.75 25.73
CA VAL A 237 20.31 -3.40 26.11
C VAL A 237 20.60 -1.95 25.74
N PHE A 238 20.30 -1.53 24.51
CA PHE A 238 20.57 -0.15 24.06
C PHE A 238 19.82 0.87 24.91
N CYS A 239 18.51 0.73 25.05
CA CYS A 239 17.72 1.73 25.78
C CYS A 239 18.15 1.81 27.26
N GLU A 240 18.36 0.69 27.94
CA GLU A 240 18.76 0.71 29.35
C GLU A 240 20.22 1.20 29.53
N ALA A 241 21.11 0.82 28.62
CA ALA A 241 22.52 1.23 28.65
C ALA A 241 22.75 2.71 28.34
N PHE A 242 21.85 3.37 27.61
CA PHE A 242 21.97 4.82 27.34
C PHE A 242 21.02 5.68 28.18
N LEU A 243 19.80 5.20 28.44
CA LEU A 243 18.72 6.00 29.04
C LEU A 243 18.35 5.58 30.47
N SER A 244 18.91 4.48 30.99
CA SER A 244 18.55 3.87 32.30
C SER A 244 17.09 3.43 32.43
N ALA A 245 16.34 3.48 31.32
CA ALA A 245 14.93 3.17 31.23
C ALA A 245 14.59 2.90 29.76
N THR A 246 13.60 2.05 29.51
CA THR A 246 13.03 1.92 28.17
C THR A 246 12.07 3.07 27.88
N PRO A 247 11.80 3.43 26.61
CA PRO A 247 10.76 4.38 26.23
C PRO A 247 9.42 4.17 26.99
N ALA A 248 8.94 2.92 27.11
CA ALA A 248 7.70 2.66 27.85
C ALA A 248 7.81 3.02 29.34
N MET A 249 8.95 2.73 29.98
CA MET A 249 9.22 3.13 31.36
C MET A 249 9.28 4.66 31.50
N ILE A 250 9.93 5.36 30.57
CA ILE A 250 10.01 6.82 30.54
C ILE A 250 8.60 7.42 30.48
N LEU A 251 7.74 6.93 29.58
CA LEU A 251 6.37 7.38 29.44
C LEU A 251 5.56 7.18 30.73
N ALA A 252 5.79 6.07 31.43
CA ALA A 252 5.11 5.77 32.68
C ALA A 252 5.71 6.48 33.92
N GLY A 253 6.86 7.14 33.77
CA GLY A 253 7.61 7.79 34.86
C GLY A 253 8.34 6.79 35.76
N ALA A 254 9.00 5.81 35.16
CA ALA A 254 9.74 4.76 35.85
C ALA A 254 11.19 4.70 35.37
N THR A 255 12.09 4.24 36.26
CA THR A 255 13.51 4.03 35.96
C THR A 255 14.00 2.75 36.61
N ILE A 256 15.10 2.20 36.11
CA ILE A 256 15.75 1.03 36.69
C ILE A 256 16.82 1.49 37.66
N GLN A 257 16.89 0.84 38.82
CA GLN A 257 17.93 1.04 39.82
C GLN A 257 18.47 -0.32 40.29
N ASP A 258 19.73 -0.34 40.71
CA ASP A 258 20.34 -1.47 41.42
C ASP A 258 19.90 -1.49 42.91
N LYS A 259 20.37 -2.48 43.66
CA LYS A 259 20.13 -2.60 45.11
C LYS A 259 20.58 -1.39 45.95
N ASN A 260 21.52 -0.60 45.43
CA ASN A 260 22.06 0.59 46.09
C ASN A 260 21.34 1.87 45.66
N GLY A 261 20.32 1.77 44.79
CA GLY A 261 19.61 2.93 44.22
C GLY A 261 20.36 3.61 43.07
N ASN A 262 21.51 3.07 42.65
CA ASN A 262 22.32 3.58 41.55
C ASN A 262 21.84 3.04 40.20
N ARG A 263 22.38 3.61 39.13
CA ARG A 263 22.20 3.07 37.78
C ARG A 263 22.89 1.69 37.71
N PRO A 264 22.21 0.63 37.21
CA PRO A 264 22.85 -0.66 36.98
C PRO A 264 24.02 -0.54 36.00
N ASP A 265 25.06 -1.33 36.21
CA ASP A 265 26.18 -1.45 35.28
C ASP A 265 25.77 -2.21 34.01
N PHE A 266 26.62 -2.13 32.98
CA PHE A 266 26.32 -2.69 31.66
C PHE A 266 26.10 -4.22 31.69
N ILE A 267 26.89 -4.96 32.48
CA ILE A 267 26.78 -6.43 32.56
C ILE A 267 25.44 -6.81 33.19
N THR A 268 25.03 -6.11 34.25
CA THR A 268 23.72 -6.30 34.88
C THR A 268 22.58 -6.01 33.90
N ILE A 269 22.69 -4.98 33.05
CA ILE A 269 21.69 -4.67 32.01
C ILE A 269 21.58 -5.79 30.98
N VAL A 270 22.73 -6.33 30.52
CA VAL A 270 22.76 -7.45 29.57
C VAL A 270 22.11 -8.69 30.19
N GLY A 271 22.51 -9.07 31.40
CA GLY A 271 21.92 -10.21 32.12
C GLY A 271 20.41 -10.04 32.33
N ARG A 272 19.98 -8.85 32.74
CA ARG A 272 18.56 -8.50 32.91
C ARG A 272 17.78 -8.67 31.61
N THR A 273 18.36 -8.27 30.48
CA THR A 273 17.72 -8.40 29.16
C THR A 273 17.63 -9.86 28.72
N ILE A 274 18.65 -10.67 28.97
CA ILE A 274 18.63 -12.12 28.70
C ILE A 274 17.51 -12.81 29.50
N PHE A 275 17.40 -12.51 30.79
CA PHE A 275 16.40 -13.16 31.65
C PHE A 275 14.95 -12.78 31.35
N ARG A 276 14.71 -11.67 30.63
CA ARG A 276 13.37 -11.31 30.13
C ARG A 276 12.82 -12.22 29.05
N PHE A 277 13.66 -13.06 28.44
CA PHE A 277 13.23 -14.08 27.48
C PHE A 277 12.69 -15.34 28.15
N THR A 278 12.55 -15.35 29.48
CA THR A 278 11.85 -16.42 30.20
C THR A 278 10.40 -16.49 29.71
N PRO A 279 9.94 -17.64 29.18
CA PRO A 279 8.56 -17.78 28.71
C PRO A 279 7.55 -17.43 29.80
N LEU A 280 6.45 -16.79 29.40
CA LEU A 280 5.32 -16.43 30.27
C LEU A 280 5.67 -15.50 31.45
N GLU A 281 6.86 -14.88 31.48
CA GLU A 281 7.26 -13.99 32.57
C GLU A 281 6.23 -12.87 32.88
N PRO A 282 5.63 -12.17 31.89
CA PRO A 282 4.63 -11.14 32.17
C PRO A 282 3.39 -11.69 32.89
N VAL A 283 2.98 -12.92 32.56
CA VAL A 283 1.83 -13.60 33.16
C VAL A 283 2.16 -14.05 34.57
N ILE A 284 3.33 -14.68 34.77
CA ILE A 284 3.83 -15.08 36.08
C ILE A 284 3.89 -13.87 37.02
N TYR A 285 4.41 -12.74 36.54
CA TYR A 285 4.47 -11.53 37.36
C TYR A 285 3.10 -10.96 37.70
N LEU A 286 2.16 -10.97 36.75
CA LEU A 286 0.80 -10.47 37.00
C LEU A 286 0.13 -11.26 38.15
N LEU A 287 0.28 -12.59 38.12
CA LEU A 287 -0.30 -13.51 39.10
C LEU A 287 0.43 -13.44 40.46
N THR A 288 1.75 -13.60 40.46
CA THR A 288 2.54 -13.82 41.68
C THR A 288 3.20 -12.56 42.23
N GLY A 289 3.39 -11.52 41.40
CA GLY A 289 4.22 -10.37 41.75
C GLY A 289 5.73 -10.65 41.73
N TYR A 290 6.15 -11.83 41.25
CA TYR A 290 7.54 -12.25 41.12
C TYR A 290 8.08 -11.99 39.70
N LEU A 291 9.26 -11.35 39.61
CA LEU A 291 9.99 -11.15 38.35
C LEU A 291 11.37 -11.83 38.46
N PRO A 292 11.59 -12.95 37.77
CA PRO A 292 12.88 -13.63 37.72
C PRO A 292 14.02 -12.66 37.40
N HIS A 293 13.87 -11.82 36.37
CA HIS A 293 14.95 -10.93 35.93
C HIS A 293 15.31 -9.86 36.97
N ASP A 294 14.34 -9.31 37.71
CA ASP A 294 14.60 -8.34 38.79
C ASP A 294 15.37 -9.01 39.94
N LYS A 295 14.96 -10.23 40.34
CA LYS A 295 15.57 -10.94 41.47
C LYS A 295 17.00 -11.40 41.19
N TRP A 296 17.24 -12.01 40.03
CA TRP A 296 18.56 -12.57 39.69
C TRP A 296 19.61 -11.51 39.39
N THR A 297 19.19 -10.32 38.98
CA THR A 297 20.11 -9.20 38.73
C THR A 297 20.15 -8.18 39.85
N GLU A 298 19.43 -8.42 40.96
CA GLU A 298 19.34 -7.50 42.10
C GLU A 298 18.95 -6.07 41.68
N THR A 299 18.04 -5.96 40.70
CA THR A 299 17.56 -4.67 40.20
C THR A 299 16.07 -4.50 40.43
N ALA A 300 15.64 -3.25 40.58
CA ALA A 300 14.25 -2.88 40.73
C ALA A 300 13.86 -1.75 39.78
N VAL A 301 12.65 -1.83 39.21
CA VAL A 301 12.04 -0.67 38.55
C VAL A 301 11.25 0.10 39.59
N VAL A 302 11.61 1.36 39.72
CA VAL A 302 11.07 2.28 40.72
C VAL A 302 10.35 3.44 40.04
N LYS A 303 9.33 3.98 40.72
CA LYS A 303 8.61 5.13 40.21
C LYS A 303 9.38 6.41 40.51
N VAL A 304 9.67 7.18 39.47
CA VAL A 304 10.21 8.53 39.63
C VAL A 304 9.05 9.41 40.09
N LYS A 305 9.20 10.08 41.24
CA LYS A 305 8.19 11.00 41.74
C LYS A 305 8.14 12.19 40.79
N GLY A 306 7.20 12.21 39.85
CA GLY A 306 6.97 13.33 38.91
C GLY A 306 5.89 14.27 39.43
N ALA A 307 6.03 15.57 39.15
CA ALA A 307 4.90 16.51 39.22
C ALA A 307 4.18 16.47 37.86
N GLY A 308 2.84 16.51 37.84
CA GLY A 308 2.08 16.57 36.58
C GLY A 308 0.92 15.58 36.48
N VAL A 309 0.64 15.13 35.27
CA VAL A 309 -0.59 14.40 34.93
C VAL A 309 -0.58 13.00 35.56
N ARG A 310 -1.72 12.45 36.02
CA ARG A 310 -1.71 11.06 36.53
C ARG A 310 -1.37 10.07 35.41
N SER A 311 -0.44 9.14 35.65
CA SER A 311 0.03 8.16 34.63
C SER A 311 -1.09 7.42 33.91
N ARG A 312 -2.21 7.15 34.59
CA ARG A 312 -3.39 6.50 33.99
C ARG A 312 -3.99 7.27 32.81
N LYS A 313 -3.87 8.60 32.76
CA LYS A 313 -4.38 9.41 31.64
C LYS A 313 -3.60 9.17 30.34
N TYR A 314 -2.33 8.74 30.42
CA TYR A 314 -1.56 8.36 29.22
C TYR A 314 -2.07 7.07 28.58
N LEU A 315 -2.82 6.24 29.30
CA LEU A 315 -3.48 5.07 28.71
C LEU A 315 -4.54 5.50 27.67
N LEU A 316 -5.10 6.72 27.77
CA LEU A 316 -6.02 7.26 26.77
C LEU A 316 -5.32 7.61 25.44
N LEU A 317 -3.99 7.70 25.41
CA LEU A 317 -3.26 7.88 24.15
C LEU A 317 -3.40 6.66 23.25
N PHE A 318 -3.54 5.45 23.78
CA PHE A 318 -3.66 4.23 22.97
C PHE A 318 -4.93 4.15 22.13
N PRO A 319 -6.16 4.29 22.70
CA PRO A 319 -7.36 4.34 21.87
C PRO A 319 -7.33 5.52 20.91
N LEU A 320 -6.76 6.67 21.32
CA LEU A 320 -6.57 7.81 20.43
C LEU A 320 -5.68 7.44 19.23
N LEU A 321 -4.52 6.82 19.47
CA LEU A 321 -3.62 6.33 18.42
C LEU A 321 -4.30 5.29 17.54
N ILE A 322 -5.05 4.34 18.11
CA ILE A 322 -5.80 3.33 17.33
C ILE A 322 -6.81 4.00 16.40
N VAL A 323 -7.51 5.05 16.85
CA VAL A 323 -8.44 5.79 16.00
C VAL A 323 -7.70 6.58 14.92
N PHE A 324 -6.59 7.26 15.25
CA PHE A 324 -5.82 8.03 14.26
C PHE A 324 -5.08 7.17 13.25
N ILE A 325 -4.66 5.96 13.63
CA ILE A 325 -3.97 5.02 12.74
C ILE A 325 -5.01 4.20 11.97
N GLY A 326 -5.94 3.56 12.68
CA GLY A 326 -6.92 2.64 12.11
C GLY A 326 -8.05 3.34 11.35
N GLY A 327 -8.49 4.52 11.79
CA GLY A 327 -9.56 5.28 11.16
C GLY A 327 -9.29 5.59 9.69
N PRO A 328 -8.18 6.27 9.35
CA PRO A 328 -7.80 6.53 7.96
C PRO A 328 -7.70 5.25 7.14
N VAL A 329 -6.98 4.23 7.63
CA VAL A 329 -6.79 2.96 6.90
C VAL A 329 -8.12 2.27 6.58
N LEU A 330 -9.03 2.17 7.57
CA LEU A 330 -10.35 1.57 7.38
C LEU A 330 -11.23 2.41 6.45
N SER A 331 -11.22 3.74 6.60
CA SER A 331 -12.01 4.65 5.77
C SER A 331 -11.58 4.62 4.30
N LEU A 332 -10.28 4.54 4.03
CA LEU A 332 -9.72 4.49 2.69
C LEU A 332 -9.96 3.13 2.03
N LYS A 333 -9.81 2.04 2.79
CA LYS A 333 -10.18 0.71 2.31
C LYS A 333 -11.67 0.68 1.93
N ALA A 334 -12.54 1.15 2.81
CA ALA A 334 -13.98 1.21 2.53
C ALA A 334 -14.30 2.11 1.32
N TYR A 335 -13.62 3.24 1.17
CA TYR A 335 -13.76 4.11 0.00
C TYR A 335 -13.30 3.45 -1.29
N ASN A 336 -12.16 2.76 -1.28
CA ASN A 336 -11.62 2.05 -2.45
C ASN A 336 -12.47 0.85 -2.84
N ASP A 337 -12.99 0.11 -1.86
CA ASP A 337 -13.94 -0.99 -2.06
C ASP A 337 -15.25 -0.46 -2.65
N TYR A 338 -15.78 0.64 -2.11
CA TYR A 338 -16.98 1.31 -2.68
C TYR A 338 -16.74 1.83 -4.11
N LYS A 339 -15.59 2.47 -4.36
CA LYS A 339 -15.23 2.98 -5.70
C LYS A 339 -14.99 1.83 -6.69
N SER A 340 -14.46 0.68 -6.26
CA SER A 340 -14.29 -0.48 -7.13
C SER A 340 -15.63 -1.13 -7.46
N GLU A 341 -16.52 -1.27 -6.48
CA GLU A 341 -17.88 -1.77 -6.66
C GLU A 341 -18.70 -0.89 -7.60
N GLN A 342 -18.72 0.43 -7.39
CA GLN A 342 -19.38 1.39 -8.28
C GLN A 342 -18.82 1.39 -9.70
N ARG A 343 -17.53 1.06 -9.87
CA ARG A 343 -16.92 0.92 -11.21
C ARG A 343 -17.35 -0.38 -11.86
N TRP A 344 -17.27 -1.48 -11.14
CA TRP A 344 -17.70 -2.80 -11.62
C TRP A 344 -19.19 -2.78 -12.01
N GLU A 345 -20.05 -2.14 -11.21
CA GLU A 345 -21.46 -1.90 -11.54
C GLU A 345 -21.62 -1.15 -12.87
N ARG A 346 -20.88 -0.06 -13.07
CA ARG A 346 -20.96 0.74 -14.31
C ARG A 346 -20.44 -0.02 -15.52
N GLU A 347 -19.32 -0.72 -15.39
CA GLU A 347 -18.73 -1.56 -16.45
C GLU A 347 -19.70 -2.67 -16.85
N GLN A 348 -20.27 -3.39 -15.88
CA GLN A 348 -21.26 -4.43 -16.15
C GLN A 348 -22.56 -3.88 -16.75
N MET A 349 -23.06 -2.72 -16.28
CA MET A 349 -24.22 -2.07 -16.89
C MET A 349 -23.94 -1.61 -18.33
N ALA A 350 -22.70 -1.22 -18.65
CA ALA A 350 -22.30 -0.85 -20.00
C ALA A 350 -22.22 -2.09 -20.91
N GLU A 351 -21.60 -3.18 -20.44
CA GLU A 351 -21.56 -4.48 -21.12
C GLU A 351 -22.97 -5.02 -21.38
N ASP A 352 -23.85 -4.96 -20.39
CA ASP A 352 -25.27 -5.31 -20.54
C ASP A 352 -25.95 -4.48 -21.62
N LYS A 353 -25.79 -3.15 -21.59
CA LYS A 353 -26.40 -2.26 -22.58
C LYS A 353 -25.89 -2.58 -23.98
N LEU A 354 -24.59 -2.84 -24.12
CA LEU A 354 -23.97 -3.26 -25.36
C LEU A 354 -24.52 -4.59 -25.84
N LEU A 355 -24.60 -5.58 -24.95
CA LEU A 355 -25.15 -6.89 -25.25
C LEU A 355 -26.61 -6.80 -25.72
N TRP A 356 -27.43 -6.01 -25.01
CA TRP A 356 -28.81 -5.73 -25.37
C TRP A 356 -28.92 -5.02 -26.72
N HIS A 357 -28.08 -4.02 -26.98
CA HIS A 357 -28.03 -3.33 -28.25
C HIS A 357 -27.70 -4.29 -29.40
N ASN A 358 -26.66 -5.11 -29.23
CA ASN A 358 -26.22 -6.09 -30.21
C ASN A 358 -27.29 -7.17 -30.44
N PHE A 359 -28.03 -7.55 -29.39
CA PHE A 359 -29.13 -8.50 -29.47
C PHE A 359 -30.33 -7.97 -30.25
N GLU A 360 -30.71 -6.70 -30.03
CA GLU A 360 -31.83 -6.12 -30.78
C GLU A 360 -31.48 -5.98 -32.27
N LYS A 361 -30.21 -5.74 -32.60
CA LYS A 361 -29.68 -5.62 -33.97
C LYS A 361 -29.17 -6.92 -34.61
N LEU A 362 -29.54 -8.11 -34.10
CA LEU A 362 -29.05 -9.39 -34.66
C LEU A 362 -29.25 -9.49 -36.17
N ASP A 363 -28.23 -10.01 -36.86
CA ASP A 363 -28.17 -10.21 -38.30
C ASP A 363 -27.30 -11.42 -38.67
N LYS A 364 -27.07 -11.62 -39.97
CA LYS A 364 -26.24 -12.71 -40.51
C LYS A 364 -24.76 -12.60 -40.18
N ASN A 365 -24.28 -11.50 -39.59
CA ASN A 365 -22.91 -11.33 -39.10
C ASN A 365 -22.80 -11.63 -37.60
N SER A 366 -23.91 -11.91 -36.92
CA SER A 366 -23.90 -12.18 -35.48
C SER A 366 -23.57 -13.64 -35.13
N VAL A 367 -22.77 -13.86 -34.09
CA VAL A 367 -22.53 -15.13 -33.41
C VAL A 367 -22.90 -14.95 -31.94
N LEU A 368 -23.84 -15.74 -31.46
CA LEU A 368 -24.26 -15.77 -30.06
C LEU A 368 -23.31 -16.66 -29.26
N VAL A 369 -22.75 -16.12 -28.19
CA VAL A 369 -21.92 -16.86 -27.24
C VAL A 369 -22.77 -17.23 -26.03
N PHE A 370 -22.96 -18.53 -25.81
CA PHE A 370 -23.75 -19.06 -24.73
C PHE A 370 -22.89 -19.62 -23.60
N ASN A 371 -23.34 -19.43 -22.36
CA ASN A 371 -22.82 -20.11 -21.19
C ASN A 371 -23.95 -20.87 -20.45
N LEU A 372 -23.57 -21.91 -19.71
CA LEU A 372 -24.51 -22.72 -18.95
C LEU A 372 -25.08 -21.94 -17.75
N VAL A 373 -26.37 -22.10 -17.46
CA VAL A 373 -26.99 -21.50 -16.25
C VAL A 373 -26.42 -22.11 -14.97
N SER A 374 -26.14 -23.41 -14.98
CA SER A 374 -25.69 -24.18 -13.82
C SER A 374 -24.64 -25.20 -14.24
N GLY A 375 -23.42 -25.07 -13.74
CA GLY A 375 -22.27 -25.91 -14.09
C GLY A 375 -21.30 -25.21 -15.06
N TYR A 376 -20.24 -25.91 -15.46
CA TYR A 376 -19.26 -25.45 -16.43
C TYR A 376 -19.12 -26.49 -17.55
N ASP A 377 -19.40 -26.09 -18.78
CA ASP A 377 -19.36 -26.95 -19.97
C ASP A 377 -18.70 -26.23 -21.17
N GLY A 378 -17.84 -25.25 -20.85
CA GLY A 378 -17.29 -24.30 -21.81
C GLY A 378 -18.35 -23.35 -22.38
N TYR A 379 -17.93 -22.56 -23.37
CA TYR A 379 -18.82 -21.71 -24.15
C TYR A 379 -19.36 -22.47 -25.36
N LYS A 380 -20.59 -22.14 -25.75
CA LYS A 380 -21.18 -22.64 -27.00
C LYS A 380 -21.40 -21.47 -27.94
N TYR A 381 -21.02 -21.65 -29.20
CA TYR A 381 -21.06 -20.60 -30.21
C TYR A 381 -22.14 -20.95 -31.22
N VAL A 382 -23.00 -19.99 -31.55
CA VAL A 382 -24.12 -20.21 -32.47
C VAL A 382 -24.20 -19.06 -33.44
N LYS A 383 -24.00 -19.37 -34.72
CA LYS A 383 -24.09 -18.42 -35.81
C LYS A 383 -25.53 -18.12 -36.19
N VAL A 384 -25.85 -16.86 -36.48
CA VAL A 384 -27.14 -16.47 -37.05
C VAL A 384 -27.07 -16.51 -38.58
N GLU A 385 -27.99 -17.24 -39.21
CA GLU A 385 -28.08 -17.44 -40.67
C GLU A 385 -29.19 -16.60 -41.31
N GLY A 386 -30.28 -16.44 -40.58
CA GLY A 386 -31.50 -15.78 -41.04
C GLY A 386 -32.24 -15.12 -39.87
N VAL A 387 -32.78 -13.93 -40.14
CA VAL A 387 -33.61 -13.18 -39.20
C VAL A 387 -34.87 -12.74 -39.92
N ASP A 388 -36.01 -13.36 -39.59
CA ASP A 388 -37.33 -13.00 -40.10
C ASP A 388 -38.29 -12.73 -38.93
N GLY A 389 -38.31 -11.48 -38.47
CA GLY A 389 -39.11 -11.05 -37.33
C GLY A 389 -38.71 -11.77 -36.04
N ASP A 390 -39.57 -12.67 -35.55
CA ASP A 390 -39.31 -13.51 -34.38
C ASP A 390 -38.57 -14.81 -34.73
N ASN A 391 -38.57 -15.22 -35.99
CA ASN A 391 -37.94 -16.47 -36.42
C ASN A 391 -36.45 -16.25 -36.69
N LEU A 392 -35.63 -17.07 -36.06
CA LEU A 392 -34.17 -17.12 -36.24
C LEU A 392 -33.77 -18.49 -36.79
N GLU A 393 -32.86 -18.48 -37.75
CA GLU A 393 -32.16 -19.66 -38.23
C GLU A 393 -30.73 -19.63 -37.69
N LEU A 394 -30.35 -20.69 -36.97
CA LEU A 394 -29.11 -20.73 -36.20
C LEU A 394 -28.27 -21.96 -36.57
N THR A 395 -26.94 -21.79 -36.64
CA THR A 395 -25.99 -22.89 -36.88
C THR A 395 -24.98 -22.98 -35.73
N PRO A 396 -24.92 -24.09 -34.98
CA PRO A 396 -23.89 -24.28 -33.95
C PRO A 396 -22.47 -24.29 -34.55
N ILE A 397 -21.52 -23.66 -33.87
CA ILE A 397 -20.09 -23.72 -34.19
C ILE A 397 -19.40 -24.55 -33.10
N THR A 398 -18.68 -25.60 -33.51
CA THR A 398 -17.87 -26.43 -32.60
C THR A 398 -16.50 -25.80 -32.43
N TYR A 399 -16.14 -25.43 -31.20
CA TYR A 399 -14.83 -24.89 -30.86
C TYR A 399 -14.38 -25.42 -29.49
N ASP A 400 -13.23 -26.10 -29.47
CA ASP A 400 -12.69 -26.79 -28.29
C ASP A 400 -11.60 -25.99 -27.55
N GLY A 401 -11.45 -24.69 -27.84
CA GLY A 401 -10.47 -23.84 -27.18
C GLY A 401 -10.88 -23.47 -25.75
N TYR A 402 -9.87 -23.26 -24.90
CA TYR A 402 -10.06 -22.84 -23.50
C TYR A 402 -10.47 -21.37 -23.35
N SER A 403 -10.14 -20.52 -24.32
CA SER A 403 -10.45 -19.09 -24.34
C SER A 403 -11.59 -18.77 -25.31
N GLU A 404 -12.19 -17.59 -25.18
CA GLU A 404 -13.15 -17.10 -26.18
C GLU A 404 -12.37 -16.77 -27.48
N PRO A 405 -12.69 -17.40 -28.63
CA PRO A 405 -12.01 -17.14 -29.89
C PRO A 405 -12.36 -15.74 -30.42
N SER A 406 -11.44 -15.16 -31.18
CA SER A 406 -11.71 -13.90 -31.88
C SER A 406 -12.83 -14.05 -32.91
N GLY A 407 -13.46 -12.93 -33.29
CA GLY A 407 -14.51 -12.94 -34.34
C GLY A 407 -13.98 -13.49 -35.67
N ARG A 408 -12.73 -13.16 -36.00
CA ARG A 408 -12.03 -13.72 -37.17
C ARG A 408 -11.88 -15.23 -37.08
N LYS A 409 -11.44 -15.75 -35.93
CA LYS A 409 -11.25 -17.19 -35.76
C LYS A 409 -12.56 -17.95 -35.86
N LEU A 410 -13.65 -17.40 -35.30
CA LEU A 410 -14.99 -17.96 -35.46
C LEU A 410 -15.46 -17.96 -36.92
N ALA A 411 -15.16 -16.90 -37.68
CA ALA A 411 -15.47 -16.84 -39.10
C ALA A 411 -14.71 -17.92 -39.90
N GLU A 412 -13.42 -18.12 -39.62
CA GLU A 412 -12.60 -19.16 -40.24
C GLU A 412 -13.15 -20.56 -39.97
N ILE A 413 -13.45 -20.88 -38.70
CA ILE A 413 -14.02 -22.17 -38.30
C ILE A 413 -15.37 -22.40 -38.97
N TYR A 414 -16.22 -21.37 -38.99
CA TYR A 414 -17.53 -21.46 -39.61
C TYR A 414 -17.43 -21.72 -41.12
N ASN A 415 -16.56 -20.99 -41.84
CA ASN A 415 -16.36 -21.20 -43.28
C ASN A 415 -15.86 -22.62 -43.56
N GLN A 416 -14.92 -23.13 -42.75
CA GLN A 416 -14.45 -24.51 -42.86
C GLN A 416 -15.60 -25.52 -42.65
N MET A 417 -16.45 -25.32 -41.63
CA MET A 417 -17.61 -26.19 -41.40
C MET A 417 -18.60 -26.20 -42.58
N VAL A 418 -18.80 -25.04 -43.23
CA VAL A 418 -19.65 -24.92 -44.43
C VAL A 418 -19.05 -25.67 -45.61
N GLU A 419 -17.74 -25.53 -45.84
CA GLU A 419 -17.01 -26.27 -46.90
C GLU A 419 -17.07 -27.79 -46.70
N GLU A 420 -17.03 -28.25 -45.44
CA GLU A 420 -17.13 -29.66 -45.06
C GLU A 420 -18.58 -30.19 -45.06
N GLY A 421 -19.58 -29.33 -45.27
CA GLY A 421 -21.00 -29.71 -45.28
C GLY A 421 -21.57 -30.05 -43.90
N LEU A 422 -20.91 -29.62 -42.81
CA LEU A 422 -21.34 -29.86 -41.41
C LEU A 422 -22.39 -28.85 -40.91
N TYR A 423 -23.23 -28.37 -41.82
CA TYR A 423 -24.17 -27.28 -41.62
C TYR A 423 -25.53 -27.79 -41.13
N ASN A 424 -25.87 -27.54 -39.87
CA ASN A 424 -27.16 -27.93 -39.26
C ASN A 424 -27.95 -26.70 -38.80
N LEU A 425 -29.05 -26.43 -39.51
CA LEU A 425 -29.98 -25.35 -39.17
C LEU A 425 -30.87 -25.71 -37.99
N ILE A 426 -30.88 -24.84 -36.99
CA ILE A 426 -31.73 -24.93 -35.80
C ILE A 426 -32.69 -23.72 -35.81
N PRO A 427 -34.01 -23.95 -35.87
CA PRO A 427 -34.98 -22.85 -35.74
C PRO A 427 -35.05 -22.38 -34.27
N ALA A 428 -35.07 -21.07 -34.06
CA ALA A 428 -35.20 -20.46 -32.73
C ALA A 428 -36.12 -19.22 -32.76
N SER A 429 -36.66 -18.84 -31.61
CA SER A 429 -37.45 -17.61 -31.44
C SER A 429 -36.59 -16.50 -30.82
N LYS A 430 -36.53 -15.33 -31.47
CA LYS A 430 -35.85 -14.13 -30.95
C LYS A 430 -36.44 -13.71 -29.61
N LYS A 431 -37.76 -13.77 -29.44
CA LYS A 431 -38.46 -13.48 -28.18
C LYS A 431 -38.16 -14.49 -27.09
N ALA A 432 -37.93 -15.76 -27.43
CA ALA A 432 -37.46 -16.76 -26.47
C ALA A 432 -36.03 -16.46 -26.02
N LEU A 433 -35.11 -16.21 -26.97
CA LEU A 433 -33.71 -15.86 -26.68
C LEU A 433 -33.56 -14.53 -25.93
N ARG A 434 -34.49 -13.59 -26.13
CA ARG A 434 -34.54 -12.32 -25.39
C ARG A 434 -34.60 -12.54 -23.88
N LYS A 435 -35.18 -13.65 -23.42
CA LYS A 435 -35.23 -14.00 -22.00
C LYS A 435 -33.90 -14.49 -21.45
N CYS A 436 -32.93 -14.80 -22.31
CA CYS A 436 -31.62 -15.38 -21.98
C CYS A 436 -30.49 -14.34 -21.96
N VAL A 437 -30.75 -13.15 -22.49
CA VAL A 437 -29.79 -12.04 -22.48
C VAL A 437 -29.56 -11.63 -21.03
N VAL A 438 -28.33 -11.74 -20.58
CA VAL A 438 -27.96 -11.44 -19.19
C VAL A 438 -28.34 -9.99 -18.86
N LYS A 439 -28.82 -9.81 -17.63
CA LYS A 439 -29.00 -8.51 -17.00
C LYS A 439 -28.28 -8.56 -15.66
N TYR A 440 -27.34 -7.66 -15.49
CA TYR A 440 -26.62 -7.38 -14.27
C TYR A 440 -27.56 -7.34 -13.07
N GLY A 441 -27.14 -8.01 -11.99
CA GLY A 441 -27.90 -8.12 -10.74
C GLY A 441 -29.17 -8.98 -10.81
N LYS A 442 -29.48 -9.63 -11.94
CA LYS A 442 -30.68 -10.48 -12.08
C LYS A 442 -30.31 -11.91 -12.47
N ASN A 443 -30.89 -12.86 -11.74
CA ASN A 443 -30.91 -14.25 -12.18
C ASN A 443 -31.79 -14.38 -13.42
N VAL A 444 -31.15 -14.50 -14.57
CA VAL A 444 -31.84 -14.66 -15.84
C VAL A 444 -32.20 -16.15 -16.04
N PRO A 445 -33.47 -16.50 -16.29
CA PRO A 445 -33.80 -17.88 -16.66
C PRO A 445 -33.12 -18.19 -18.01
N GLY A 446 -32.35 -19.27 -18.08
CA GLY A 446 -31.79 -19.69 -19.37
C GLY A 446 -32.86 -20.24 -20.31
N GLN A 447 -32.44 -20.71 -21.48
CA GLN A 447 -33.30 -21.38 -22.45
C GLN A 447 -32.56 -22.58 -23.05
N ARG A 448 -33.31 -23.60 -23.47
CA ARG A 448 -32.79 -24.70 -24.30
C ARG A 448 -32.65 -24.19 -25.73
N VAL A 449 -31.43 -24.17 -26.25
CA VAL A 449 -31.12 -23.62 -27.58
C VAL A 449 -30.43 -24.64 -28.49
N LEU A 450 -29.63 -25.57 -27.96
CA LEU A 450 -28.76 -26.46 -28.74
C LEU A 450 -29.34 -27.86 -28.96
N MET A 451 -30.66 -28.00 -28.98
CA MET A 451 -31.38 -29.29 -29.00
C MET A 451 -31.01 -30.25 -27.86
N ASP A 452 -30.33 -29.76 -26.82
CA ASP A 452 -30.02 -30.50 -25.62
C ASP A 452 -30.95 -30.11 -24.45
N GLU A 453 -30.88 -30.86 -23.36
CA GLU A 453 -31.74 -30.61 -22.19
C GLU A 453 -31.24 -29.46 -21.30
N LYS A 454 -30.08 -28.88 -21.63
CA LYS A 454 -29.37 -27.90 -20.81
C LYS A 454 -29.91 -26.48 -21.03
N MET A 455 -29.76 -25.65 -20.01
CA MET A 455 -30.23 -24.26 -20.02
C MET A 455 -29.05 -23.31 -20.22
N TYR A 456 -29.17 -22.44 -21.23
CA TYR A 456 -28.13 -21.49 -21.61
C TYR A 456 -28.56 -20.04 -21.44
N ARG A 457 -27.59 -19.17 -21.17
CA ARG A 457 -27.73 -17.71 -21.21
C ARG A 457 -26.81 -17.15 -22.30
N ILE A 458 -27.20 -16.03 -22.89
CA ILE A 458 -26.35 -15.31 -23.85
C ILE A 458 -25.37 -14.48 -23.03
N LYS A 459 -24.09 -14.83 -23.10
CA LYS A 459 -22.99 -14.11 -22.46
C LYS A 459 -22.53 -12.94 -23.33
N ASN A 460 -22.33 -13.19 -24.61
CA ASN A 460 -21.77 -12.22 -25.55
C ASN A 460 -22.39 -12.40 -26.94
N ILE A 461 -22.29 -11.37 -27.78
CA ILE A 461 -22.67 -11.41 -29.20
C ILE A 461 -21.51 -10.85 -29.99
N ILE A 462 -20.85 -11.72 -30.75
CA ILE A 462 -19.69 -11.40 -31.57
C ILE A 462 -20.18 -11.11 -32.99
N ARG A 463 -19.77 -9.98 -33.56
CA ARG A 463 -19.99 -9.66 -34.97
C ARG A 463 -18.81 -10.18 -35.77
N ILE A 464 -19.03 -11.24 -36.54
CA ILE A 464 -18.03 -11.73 -37.49
C ILE A 464 -18.07 -10.84 -38.73
N ASN A 465 -16.90 -10.48 -39.26
CA ASN A 465 -16.73 -9.52 -40.37
C ASN A 465 -17.03 -8.05 -40.01
N GLU A 466 -16.92 -7.68 -38.74
CA GLU A 466 -16.84 -6.26 -38.35
C GLU A 466 -15.48 -6.01 -37.69
N PRO A 467 -14.90 -4.82 -37.86
CA PRO A 467 -13.71 -4.45 -37.11
C PRO A 467 -14.07 -4.38 -35.62
N LYS A 468 -13.16 -4.83 -34.78
CA LYS A 468 -13.25 -4.74 -33.33
C LYS A 468 -11.89 -4.34 -32.82
N ILE A 469 -11.82 -3.24 -32.09
CA ILE A 469 -10.57 -2.77 -31.49
C ILE A 469 -10.69 -2.78 -29.97
N GLU A 470 -9.62 -3.23 -29.31
CA GLU A 470 -9.52 -3.43 -27.87
C GLU A 470 -8.19 -2.85 -27.35
N LEU A 471 -8.06 -2.70 -26.04
CA LEU A 471 -6.81 -2.26 -25.42
C LEU A 471 -5.88 -3.46 -25.25
N ALA A 472 -4.64 -3.36 -25.74
CA ALA A 472 -3.63 -4.41 -25.69
C ALA A 472 -3.03 -4.64 -24.28
N GLY A 473 -3.65 -4.07 -23.23
CA GLY A 473 -3.22 -4.20 -21.84
C GLY A 473 -2.00 -3.36 -21.43
N SER A 474 -1.29 -2.73 -22.37
CA SER A 474 -0.20 -1.79 -22.09
C SER A 474 -0.71 -0.34 -22.10
N VAL A 475 -0.47 0.34 -20.98
CA VAL A 475 -0.57 1.79 -20.89
C VAL A 475 0.73 2.25 -20.26
N SER A 476 1.59 2.87 -21.05
CA SER A 476 2.82 3.47 -20.54
C SER A 476 2.61 4.97 -20.35
N ARG A 477 3.12 5.49 -19.24
CA ARG A 477 3.05 6.90 -18.88
C ARG A 477 4.46 7.41 -18.66
N SER A 478 4.83 8.47 -19.36
CA SER A 478 6.10 9.16 -19.15
C SER A 478 5.94 10.32 -18.17
N THR A 479 7.06 10.73 -17.57
CA THR A 479 7.14 11.97 -16.77
C THR A 479 7.06 13.23 -17.63
N SER A 480 7.26 13.12 -18.96
CA SER A 480 7.13 14.24 -19.91
C SER A 480 5.67 14.56 -20.26
N GLY A 481 4.69 13.87 -19.66
CA GLY A 481 3.27 14.02 -20.01
C GLY A 481 2.91 13.30 -21.31
N GLU A 482 3.65 12.24 -21.66
CA GLU A 482 3.33 11.37 -22.78
C GLU A 482 2.61 10.13 -22.24
N VAL A 483 1.51 9.75 -22.87
CA VAL A 483 0.78 8.52 -22.60
C VAL A 483 0.72 7.74 -23.88
N ASN A 484 1.13 6.49 -23.81
CA ASN A 484 1.12 5.58 -24.93
C ASN A 484 0.19 4.42 -24.56
N ILE A 485 -0.85 4.27 -25.37
CA ILE A 485 -1.95 3.32 -25.14
C ILE A 485 -1.90 2.28 -26.24
N GLY A 486 -1.59 1.03 -25.86
CA GLY A 486 -1.63 -0.08 -26.79
C GLY A 486 -3.07 -0.40 -27.20
N ILE A 487 -3.34 -0.38 -28.51
CA ILE A 487 -4.62 -0.74 -29.11
C ILE A 487 -4.39 -1.89 -30.09
N GLU A 488 -5.25 -2.90 -30.05
CA GLU A 488 -5.20 -4.05 -30.94
C GLU A 488 -6.52 -4.26 -31.69
N SER A 489 -6.46 -4.88 -32.86
CA SER A 489 -7.64 -5.30 -33.60
C SER A 489 -7.91 -6.79 -33.35
N THR A 490 -9.07 -7.11 -32.79
CA THR A 490 -9.53 -8.49 -32.55
C THR A 490 -10.67 -8.91 -33.49
N GLY A 491 -11.08 -8.03 -34.41
CA GLY A 491 -12.13 -8.24 -35.40
C GLY A 491 -11.61 -8.48 -36.82
N GLN A 492 -12.25 -7.87 -37.82
CA GLN A 492 -11.76 -7.84 -39.19
C GLN A 492 -10.56 -6.87 -39.34
N ASP A 493 -9.65 -7.19 -40.27
CA ASP A 493 -8.60 -6.28 -40.72
C ASP A 493 -9.22 -4.94 -41.16
N CYS A 494 -8.65 -3.83 -40.68
CA CYS A 494 -9.15 -2.49 -40.99
C CYS A 494 -8.00 -1.48 -41.03
N THR A 495 -8.30 -0.26 -41.46
CA THR A 495 -7.36 0.85 -41.47
C THR A 495 -7.88 1.96 -40.56
N LEU A 496 -7.11 2.40 -39.58
CA LEU A 496 -7.40 3.60 -38.80
C LEU A 496 -7.24 4.81 -39.72
N THR A 497 -8.33 5.52 -40.01
CA THR A 497 -8.36 6.64 -40.97
C THR A 497 -8.45 8.00 -40.31
N LYS A 498 -8.97 8.09 -39.09
CA LYS A 498 -9.10 9.36 -38.37
C LYS A 498 -9.02 9.16 -36.86
N ILE A 499 -8.33 10.09 -36.19
CA ILE A 499 -8.31 10.22 -34.73
C ILE A 499 -8.79 11.64 -34.39
N GLU A 500 -9.79 11.77 -33.52
CA GLU A 500 -10.42 13.05 -33.19
C GLU A 500 -10.55 13.21 -31.68
N LEU A 501 -9.92 14.25 -31.11
CA LEU A 501 -10.08 14.61 -29.70
C LEU A 501 -11.44 15.30 -29.49
N LEU A 502 -12.32 14.67 -28.71
CA LEU A 502 -13.64 15.19 -28.38
C LEU A 502 -13.63 16.00 -27.08
N GLU A 503 -12.90 15.52 -26.07
CA GLU A 503 -12.78 16.15 -24.75
C GLU A 503 -11.34 16.00 -24.23
N GLY A 504 -10.82 17.03 -23.56
CA GLY A 504 -9.47 17.06 -22.99
C GLY A 504 -8.56 18.11 -23.63
N LYS A 505 -7.35 18.25 -23.10
CA LYS A 505 -6.28 19.12 -23.63
C LYS A 505 -5.04 18.28 -23.89
N LEU A 506 -5.05 17.55 -25.00
CA LEU A 506 -4.02 16.59 -25.39
C LEU A 506 -3.64 16.84 -26.84
N ASP A 507 -2.38 16.59 -27.17
CA ASP A 507 -1.94 16.57 -28.56
C ASP A 507 -1.78 15.11 -29.00
N ILE A 508 -2.37 14.77 -30.15
CA ILE A 508 -2.31 13.42 -30.70
C ILE A 508 -1.15 13.38 -31.69
N SER A 509 -0.15 12.53 -31.44
CA SER A 509 1.01 12.41 -32.34
C SER A 509 0.98 11.19 -33.27
N THR A 510 0.04 10.27 -33.08
CA THR A 510 -0.14 9.11 -33.97
C THR A 510 -0.61 9.56 -35.35
N GLU A 511 0.13 9.17 -36.39
CA GLU A 511 -0.20 9.47 -37.79
C GLU A 511 -1.22 8.46 -38.36
N THR A 512 -2.12 8.95 -39.22
CA THR A 512 -3.08 8.12 -39.98
C THR A 512 -2.86 8.33 -41.49
N PRO A 513 -3.09 7.33 -42.35
CA PRO A 513 -3.73 6.05 -42.07
C PRO A 513 -2.80 4.98 -41.49
N LEU A 514 -3.33 4.08 -40.65
CA LEU A 514 -2.58 2.98 -40.06
C LEU A 514 -3.32 1.64 -40.25
N ALA A 515 -2.65 0.65 -40.82
CA ALA A 515 -3.23 -0.69 -41.01
C ALA A 515 -3.29 -1.44 -39.67
N LEU A 516 -4.48 -1.94 -39.33
CA LEU A 516 -4.77 -2.72 -38.14
C LEU A 516 -5.09 -4.16 -38.57
N LEU A 517 -4.07 -5.01 -38.55
CA LEU A 517 -4.20 -6.42 -38.87
C LEU A 517 -4.69 -7.19 -37.64
N ALA A 518 -5.71 -8.03 -37.83
CA ALA A 518 -6.23 -8.90 -36.78
C ALA A 518 -5.36 -10.15 -36.64
N GLY A 519 -4.97 -10.51 -35.42
CA GLY A 519 -4.21 -11.74 -35.15
C GLY A 519 -4.09 -12.07 -33.66
N GLU A 520 -3.89 -13.34 -33.32
CA GLU A 520 -3.83 -13.83 -31.93
C GLU A 520 -2.52 -13.47 -31.19
N TYR A 521 -1.49 -12.94 -31.87
CA TYR A 521 -0.15 -12.74 -31.30
C TYR A 521 0.63 -11.52 -31.83
N SER A 522 0.00 -10.55 -32.52
CA SER A 522 0.71 -9.31 -32.83
C SER A 522 0.90 -8.55 -31.52
N SER A 523 2.12 -8.54 -31.00
CA SER A 523 2.40 -8.15 -29.62
C SER A 523 1.97 -6.72 -29.29
N TYR A 524 1.76 -5.86 -30.29
CA TYR A 524 1.16 -4.54 -30.16
C TYR A 524 0.47 -4.24 -31.49
N GLY A 525 -0.85 -4.01 -31.51
CA GLY A 525 -1.52 -3.57 -32.74
C GLY A 525 -0.93 -2.24 -33.19
N PHE A 526 -1.14 -1.20 -32.38
CA PHE A 526 -0.39 0.05 -32.44
C PHE A 526 -0.45 0.77 -31.09
N ASP A 527 0.45 1.73 -30.91
CA ASP A 527 0.38 2.62 -29.77
C ASP A 527 -0.23 3.97 -30.17
N LEU A 528 -1.27 4.37 -29.43
CA LEU A 528 -1.81 5.71 -29.49
C LEU A 528 -0.97 6.62 -28.59
N ASP A 529 -0.16 7.48 -29.22
CA ASP A 529 0.73 8.41 -28.55
C ASP A 529 0.01 9.75 -28.30
N LEU A 530 -0.19 10.05 -27.02
CA LEU A 530 -0.81 11.26 -26.52
C LEU A 530 0.25 12.11 -25.81
N LYS A 531 0.37 13.37 -26.20
CA LYS A 531 1.27 14.36 -25.58
C LYS A 531 0.48 15.36 -24.75
N ASN A 532 1.17 16.05 -23.85
CA ASN A 532 0.60 17.03 -22.92
C ASN A 532 -0.48 16.45 -21.99
N TYR A 533 -0.43 15.14 -21.74
CA TYR A 533 -1.30 14.50 -20.78
C TYR A 533 -0.95 14.92 -19.35
N THR A 534 -1.95 15.50 -18.68
CA THR A 534 -1.88 15.78 -17.25
C THR A 534 -2.42 14.58 -16.50
N LEU A 535 -1.63 14.03 -15.58
CA LEU A 535 -2.00 12.85 -14.82
C LEU A 535 -3.30 13.05 -14.03
N GLY A 536 -4.29 12.19 -14.28
CA GLY A 536 -5.62 12.29 -13.70
C GLY A 536 -6.58 13.23 -14.44
N SER A 537 -6.19 13.76 -15.60
CA SER A 537 -7.13 14.45 -16.49
C SER A 537 -7.92 13.44 -17.32
N ASP A 538 -9.23 13.71 -17.45
CA ASP A 538 -10.12 12.90 -18.27
C ASP A 538 -10.04 13.35 -19.73
N PHE A 539 -10.20 12.40 -20.66
CA PHE A 539 -10.25 12.69 -22.09
C PHE A 539 -11.14 11.72 -22.85
N LYS A 540 -11.60 12.15 -24.03
CA LYS A 540 -12.36 11.34 -24.98
C LYS A 540 -11.80 11.50 -26.38
N ILE A 541 -11.49 10.38 -27.02
CA ILE A 541 -10.96 10.32 -28.38
C ILE A 541 -11.86 9.42 -29.21
N ARG A 542 -12.27 9.90 -30.39
CA ARG A 542 -12.93 9.10 -31.41
C ARG A 542 -11.90 8.54 -32.37
N LEU A 543 -11.94 7.23 -32.57
CA LEU A 543 -11.13 6.48 -33.53
C LEU A 543 -12.05 6.02 -34.65
N THR A 544 -11.78 6.44 -35.89
CA THR A 544 -12.52 5.99 -37.07
C THR A 544 -11.67 4.99 -37.84
N VAL A 545 -12.20 3.80 -38.05
CA VAL A 545 -11.58 2.75 -38.86
C VAL A 545 -12.40 2.47 -40.10
N GLU A 546 -11.74 2.05 -41.17
CA GLU A 546 -12.34 1.71 -42.46
C GLU A 546 -11.93 0.28 -42.86
N THR A 547 -12.90 -0.54 -43.26
CA THR A 547 -12.63 -1.90 -43.74
C THR A 547 -12.11 -1.88 -45.19
N ASP A 548 -11.60 -3.02 -45.66
CA ASP A 548 -11.23 -3.24 -47.06
C ASP A 548 -12.39 -2.98 -48.05
N LYS A 549 -13.64 -3.07 -47.58
CA LYS A 549 -14.86 -2.78 -48.34
C LYS A 549 -15.26 -1.29 -48.32
N GLY A 550 -14.53 -0.44 -47.61
CA GLY A 550 -14.83 0.99 -47.48
C GLY A 550 -15.92 1.32 -46.44
N GLU A 551 -16.30 0.37 -45.59
CA GLU A 551 -17.25 0.60 -44.51
C GLU A 551 -16.55 1.27 -43.33
N LYS A 552 -17.17 2.31 -42.76
CA LYS A 552 -16.58 3.09 -41.68
C LYS A 552 -17.23 2.77 -40.33
N TYR A 553 -16.38 2.56 -39.33
CA TYR A 553 -16.77 2.28 -37.96
C TYR A 553 -16.08 3.29 -37.02
N SER A 554 -16.79 3.71 -35.98
CA SER A 554 -16.26 4.66 -34.99
C SER A 554 -16.23 4.01 -33.61
N PHE A 555 -15.15 4.27 -32.88
CA PHE A 555 -14.91 3.79 -31.53
C PHE A 555 -14.56 4.96 -30.63
N LEU A 556 -15.12 4.96 -29.44
CA LEU A 556 -14.87 5.95 -28.41
C LEU A 556 -13.87 5.37 -27.39
N LEU A 557 -12.67 5.97 -27.35
CA LEU A 557 -11.67 5.76 -26.32
C LEU A 557 -11.85 6.82 -25.22
N ILE A 558 -12.13 6.37 -24.01
CA ILE A 558 -12.29 7.23 -22.83
C ILE A 558 -11.14 6.94 -21.86
N GLY A 559 -10.38 7.97 -21.50
CA GLY A 559 -9.43 7.94 -20.39
C GLY A 559 -10.03 8.63 -19.17
N GLU A 560 -10.18 7.90 -18.06
CA GLU A 560 -10.61 8.42 -16.76
C GLU A 560 -9.55 8.06 -15.70
N ASP A 561 -8.97 9.07 -15.05
CA ASP A 561 -7.91 8.90 -14.05
C ASP A 561 -6.70 8.10 -14.58
N SER A 562 -6.61 6.80 -14.26
CA SER A 562 -5.54 5.89 -14.70
C SER A 562 -6.04 4.72 -15.54
N ARG A 563 -7.31 4.72 -15.94
CA ARG A 563 -7.91 3.66 -16.76
C ARG A 563 -8.30 4.19 -18.12
N HIS A 564 -8.26 3.29 -19.09
CA HIS A 564 -8.70 3.52 -20.44
C HIS A 564 -9.77 2.50 -20.77
N THR A 565 -10.79 2.91 -21.50
CA THR A 565 -11.84 2.02 -22.01
C THR A 565 -12.07 2.36 -23.47
N ILE A 566 -12.28 1.35 -24.30
CA ILE A 566 -12.60 1.51 -25.70
C ILE A 566 -13.91 0.79 -25.99
N SER A 567 -14.83 1.47 -26.67
CA SER A 567 -16.14 0.92 -27.01
C SER A 567 -16.61 1.43 -28.35
N PRO A 568 -17.44 0.68 -29.10
CA PRO A 568 -18.04 1.19 -30.32
C PRO A 568 -18.92 2.40 -30.03
N GLU A 569 -18.89 3.40 -30.92
CA GLU A 569 -19.73 4.59 -30.84
C GLU A 569 -21.03 4.34 -31.62
N PHE A 570 -22.16 4.25 -30.91
CA PHE A 570 -23.47 3.85 -31.45
C PHE A 570 -24.42 5.00 -31.77
#